data_AF-A0A1Q3AS33-F1
#
_entry.id   AF-A0A1Q3AS33-F1
#
_cell.length_a   1.000
_cell.length_b   1.000
_cell.length_c   1.000
_cell.angle_alpha   90.00
_cell.angle_beta   90.00
_cell.angle_gamma   90.00
#
_symmetry.space_group_name_H-M   'P 1'
#
loop_
_entity.id
_entity.type
_entity.pdbx_description
1 polymer ?
#
loop_
_entity_poly.entity_id
_entity_poly.type
_entity_poly.pdbx_seq_one_letter_code
_entity_poly.pdbx_strand_id
1 'polypeptide(L)'
;MASTSLLDKEDKNKIEILKQENKSLKVEIDALKKTFSNFSNTSEKLEKLLGMQRCVFDKAGLGYDEMKNVKHYQNFFDRKNKIEKEKIEKYFVKKKILNVSCNYCGKHGHISSSCFYKSHFLSRSKIRFRKVWVPKGTIMTNPKGPKTCWVPQTKP
;
A
#
# COMPACT_ATOMS: atom_id res chain seq x y z
N MET A 1 51.19 -52.17 13.81
CA MET A 1 49.86 -52.11 13.18
C MET A 1 48.69 -51.96 14.15
N ALA A 2 48.83 -52.31 15.45
CA ALA A 2 47.75 -52.14 16.44
C ALA A 2 47.60 -50.70 16.98
N SER A 3 48.69 -49.92 17.03
CA SER A 3 48.67 -48.56 17.59
C SER A 3 48.00 -47.53 16.67
N THR A 4 48.02 -47.76 15.35
CA THR A 4 47.39 -46.88 14.36
C THR A 4 45.86 -46.97 14.39
N SER A 5 45.30 -48.16 14.65
CA SER A 5 43.84 -48.36 14.69
C SER A 5 43.17 -47.86 15.98
N LEU A 6 43.95 -47.62 17.04
CA LEU A 6 43.50 -47.00 18.29
C LEU A 6 43.37 -45.48 18.16
N LEU A 7 44.37 -44.83 17.56
CA LEU A 7 44.32 -43.38 17.24
C LEU A 7 43.14 -43.05 16.32
N ASP A 8 42.89 -43.86 15.29
CA ASP A 8 41.76 -43.67 14.37
C ASP A 8 40.38 -43.78 15.05
N LYS A 9 40.26 -44.46 16.19
CA LYS A 9 39.01 -44.54 16.98
C LYS A 9 38.82 -43.33 17.86
N GLU A 10 39.90 -42.82 18.45
CA GLU A 10 39.89 -41.63 19.30
C GLU A 10 39.50 -40.38 18.50
N ASP A 11 40.06 -40.24 17.29
CA ASP A 11 39.72 -39.15 16.37
C ASP A 11 38.26 -39.23 15.90
N LYS A 12 37.74 -40.43 15.63
CA LYS A 12 36.33 -40.62 15.26
C LYS A 12 35.37 -40.21 16.39
N ASN A 13 35.67 -40.59 17.63
CA ASN A 13 34.88 -40.19 18.80
C ASN A 13 34.89 -38.67 18.98
N LYS A 14 36.06 -38.04 18.81
CA LYS A 14 36.19 -36.59 18.92
C LYS A 14 35.41 -35.86 17.83
N ILE A 15 35.43 -36.35 16.59
CA ILE A 15 34.62 -35.83 15.49
C ILE A 15 33.12 -35.95 15.79
N GLU A 16 32.68 -37.05 16.39
CA GLU A 16 31.27 -37.26 16.73
C GLU A 16 30.79 -36.30 17.82
N ILE A 17 31.59 -36.11 18.89
CA ILE A 17 31.33 -35.11 19.94
C ILE A 17 31.23 -33.71 19.35
N LEU A 18 32.21 -33.30 18.53
CA LEU A 18 32.22 -31.99 17.89
C LEU A 18 31.03 -31.78 16.94
N LYS A 19 30.56 -32.84 16.27
CA LYS A 19 29.36 -32.78 15.44
C LYS A 19 28.10 -32.57 16.27
N GLN A 20 28.02 -33.20 17.44
CA GLN A 20 26.88 -33.05 18.33
C GLN A 20 26.83 -31.66 18.96
N GLU A 21 27.97 -31.14 19.43
CA GLU A 21 28.08 -29.77 19.94
C GLU A 21 27.69 -28.74 18.87
N ASN A 22 28.18 -28.89 17.64
CA ASN A 22 27.79 -28.01 16.52
C ASN A 22 26.29 -28.04 16.22
N LYS A 23 25.62 -29.19 16.39
CA LYS A 23 24.16 -29.27 16.25
C LYS A 23 23.46 -28.51 17.37
N SER A 24 23.90 -28.67 18.63
CA SER A 24 23.36 -27.93 19.79
C SER A 24 23.51 -26.41 19.62
N LEU A 25 24.72 -25.96 19.28
CA LEU A 25 25.03 -24.55 19.09
C LEU A 25 24.18 -23.92 17.99
N LYS A 26 23.89 -24.64 16.90
CA LYS A 26 22.98 -24.14 15.85
C LYS A 26 21.57 -23.88 16.37
N VAL A 27 21.03 -24.78 17.19
CA VAL A 27 19.70 -24.62 17.80
C VAL A 27 19.68 -23.42 18.75
N GLU A 28 20.70 -23.25 19.58
CA GLU A 28 20.83 -22.10 20.48
C GLU A 28 20.95 -20.78 19.72
N ILE A 29 21.73 -20.74 18.64
CA ILE A 29 21.87 -19.56 17.78
C ILE A 29 20.52 -19.16 17.17
N ASP A 30 19.72 -20.12 16.69
CA ASP A 30 18.42 -19.82 16.11
C ASP A 30 17.42 -19.31 17.17
N ALA A 31 17.45 -19.86 18.38
CA ALA A 31 16.68 -19.35 19.51
C ALA A 31 17.11 -17.93 19.91
N LEU A 32 18.42 -17.66 19.98
CA LEU A 32 18.99 -16.34 20.27
C LEU A 32 18.63 -15.31 19.20
N LYS A 33 18.70 -15.68 17.91
CA LYS A 33 18.27 -14.79 16.81
C LYS A 33 16.79 -14.41 16.93
N LYS A 34 15.93 -15.37 17.30
CA LYS A 34 14.50 -15.11 17.49
C LYS A 34 14.25 -14.15 18.65
N THR A 35 14.91 -14.36 19.78
CA THR A 35 14.79 -13.46 20.95
C THR A 35 15.34 -12.06 20.66
N PHE A 36 16.49 -11.97 19.97
CA PHE A 36 17.08 -10.71 19.54
C PHE A 36 16.17 -9.92 18.59
N SER A 37 15.56 -10.60 17.61
CA SER A 37 14.59 -9.97 16.70
C SER A 37 13.40 -9.40 17.45
N ASN A 38 12.83 -10.16 18.39
CA ASN A 38 11.74 -9.67 19.25
C ASN A 38 12.16 -8.46 20.10
N PHE A 39 13.35 -8.50 20.71
CA PHE A 39 13.90 -7.40 21.50
C PHE A 39 14.14 -6.14 20.66
N SER A 40 14.67 -6.30 19.44
CA SER A 40 14.86 -5.18 18.51
C SER A 40 13.52 -4.53 18.16
N ASN A 41 12.51 -5.34 17.86
CA ASN A 41 11.16 -4.86 17.54
C ASN A 41 10.48 -4.14 18.72
N THR A 42 10.70 -4.60 19.95
CA THR A 42 10.17 -3.93 21.14
C THR A 42 10.94 -2.64 21.45
N SER A 43 12.26 -2.64 21.25
CA SER A 43 13.11 -1.45 21.39
C SER A 43 12.68 -0.33 20.43
N GLU A 44 12.44 -0.64 19.16
CA GLU A 44 11.94 0.35 18.20
C GLU A 44 10.59 0.94 18.60
N LYS A 45 9.66 0.11 19.12
CA LYS A 45 8.38 0.58 19.65
C LYS A 45 8.57 1.48 20.87
N LEU A 46 9.48 1.12 21.78
CA LEU A 46 9.80 1.93 22.95
C LEU A 46 10.39 3.28 22.54
N GLU A 47 11.37 3.31 21.63
CA GLU A 47 11.94 4.55 21.09
C GLU A 47 10.88 5.45 20.46
N LYS A 48 9.90 4.87 19.75
CA LYS A 48 8.76 5.62 19.20
C LYS A 48 7.88 6.21 20.32
N LEU A 49 7.59 5.46 21.37
CA LEU A 49 6.82 5.94 22.53
C LEU A 49 7.58 7.04 23.28
N LEU A 50 8.87 6.85 23.54
CA LEU A 50 9.73 7.85 24.19
C LEU A 50 9.89 9.10 23.32
N GLY A 51 10.04 8.94 22.01
CA GLY A 51 10.05 10.04 21.04
C GLY A 51 8.75 10.83 21.02
N MET A 52 7.60 10.18 21.24
CA MET A 52 6.32 10.85 21.46
C MET A 52 6.24 11.53 22.84
N GLN A 53 6.90 10.95 23.85
CA GLN A 53 6.93 11.45 25.23
C GLN A 53 7.94 12.60 25.44
N ARG A 54 8.85 12.89 24.50
CA ARG A 54 9.84 14.00 24.60
C ARG A 54 9.23 15.41 24.74
N CYS A 55 7.91 15.55 24.76
CA CYS A 55 7.25 16.67 25.41
C CYS A 55 7.05 16.41 26.92
N VAL A 56 8.13 16.20 27.69
CA VAL A 56 8.08 16.16 29.17
C VAL A 56 8.01 17.61 29.69
N PHE A 57 7.01 18.36 29.23
CA PHE A 57 6.88 19.79 29.53
C PHE A 57 6.08 20.04 30.80
N ASP A 58 5.18 19.12 31.15
CA ASP A 58 4.52 19.14 32.45
C ASP A 58 5.25 18.22 33.42
N LYS A 59 6.25 18.80 34.10
CA LYS A 59 6.96 18.15 35.19
C LYS A 59 6.30 18.44 36.55
N ALA A 60 5.11 19.05 36.59
CA ALA A 60 4.43 19.38 37.84
C ALA A 60 4.13 18.11 38.66
N GLY A 61 3.80 17.00 37.98
CA GLY A 61 3.63 15.68 38.62
C GLY A 61 4.91 15.05 39.19
N LEU A 62 6.09 15.65 38.95
CA LEU A 62 7.38 15.22 39.49
C LEU A 62 7.96 16.21 40.52
N GLY A 63 7.16 17.19 40.97
CA GLY A 63 7.57 18.18 41.98
C GLY A 63 8.38 19.38 41.44
N TYR A 64 8.43 19.59 40.12
CA TYR A 64 8.97 20.81 39.52
C TYR A 64 7.88 21.88 39.40
N ASP A 65 8.26 23.15 39.47
CA ASP A 65 7.32 24.26 39.24
C ASP A 65 6.71 24.20 37.82
N GLU A 66 5.41 24.49 37.74
CA GLU A 66 4.69 24.58 36.48
C GLU A 66 5.40 25.57 35.52
N MET A 67 5.87 25.05 34.38
CA MET A 67 6.49 25.89 33.37
C MET A 67 5.41 26.79 32.74
N LYS A 68 5.38 28.06 33.13
CA LYS A 68 4.44 29.06 32.59
C LYS A 68 4.67 29.24 31.09
N ASN A 69 3.85 28.56 30.29
CA ASN A 69 3.51 28.89 28.90
C ASN A 69 4.68 29.11 27.94
N VAL A 70 5.52 28.09 27.74
CA VAL A 70 6.45 28.08 26.60
C VAL A 70 5.62 27.92 25.31
N LYS A 71 5.21 29.05 24.71
CA LYS A 71 4.44 29.14 23.44
C LYS A 71 5.11 28.45 22.26
N HIS A 72 6.35 27.98 22.41
CA HIS A 72 7.18 27.49 21.32
C HIS A 72 6.67 26.17 20.69
N TYR A 73 5.81 25.42 21.39
CA TYR A 73 5.38 24.09 20.94
C TYR A 73 3.92 23.98 20.49
N GLN A 74 3.09 25.01 20.69
CA GLN A 74 1.72 25.03 20.13
C GLN A 74 1.77 24.85 18.60
N ASN A 75 2.72 25.54 17.97
CA ASN A 75 2.98 25.46 16.54
C ASN A 75 3.36 24.04 16.05
N PHE A 76 3.95 23.20 16.91
CA PHE A 76 4.31 21.81 16.55
C PHE A 76 3.07 20.91 16.50
N PHE A 77 2.22 20.99 17.54
CA PHE A 77 0.94 20.27 17.56
C PHE A 77 0.00 20.77 16.46
N ASP A 78 -0.07 22.09 16.25
CA ASP A 78 -0.88 22.68 15.19
C ASP A 78 -0.39 22.26 13.80
N ARG A 79 0.93 22.20 13.56
CA ARG A 79 1.48 21.65 12.31
C ARG A 79 1.15 20.19 12.11
N LYS A 80 1.33 19.34 13.13
CA LYS A 80 1.01 17.91 13.03
C LYS A 80 -0.47 17.70 12.74
N ASN A 81 -1.35 18.38 13.47
CA ASN A 81 -2.79 18.32 13.27
C ASN A 81 -3.20 18.82 11.88
N LYS A 82 -2.55 19.89 11.38
CA LYS A 82 -2.78 20.39 10.02
C LYS A 82 -2.37 19.36 8.96
N ILE A 83 -1.21 18.72 9.11
CA ILE A 83 -0.74 17.68 8.18
C ILE A 83 -1.69 16.47 8.18
N GLU A 84 -2.17 16.04 9.34
CA GLU A 84 -3.14 14.94 9.43
C GLU A 84 -4.48 15.29 8.77
N LYS A 85 -5.01 16.50 9.02
CA LYS A 85 -6.22 17.01 8.35
C LYS A 85 -6.04 17.08 6.84
N GLU A 86 -4.92 17.62 6.35
CA GLU A 86 -4.62 17.71 4.91
C GLU A 86 -4.53 16.33 4.26
N LYS A 87 -3.95 15.32 4.94
CA LYS A 87 -3.90 13.94 4.44
C LYS A 87 -5.29 13.33 4.30
N ILE A 88 -6.13 13.53 5.31
CA ILE A 88 -7.52 13.06 5.32
C ILE A 88 -8.31 13.74 4.20
N GLU A 89 -8.22 15.06 4.08
CA GLU A 89 -8.90 15.84 3.05
C GLU A 89 -8.45 15.43 1.64
N LYS A 90 -7.14 15.27 1.40
CA LYS A 90 -6.60 14.75 0.13
C LYS A 90 -7.13 13.37 -0.21
N TYR A 91 -7.26 12.47 0.77
CA TYR A 91 -7.88 11.16 0.57
C TYR A 91 -9.34 11.27 0.15
N PHE A 92 -10.14 12.09 0.82
CA PHE A 92 -11.55 12.31 0.48
C PHE A 92 -11.72 12.94 -0.91
N VAL A 93 -10.92 13.94 -1.25
CA VAL A 93 -10.91 14.57 -2.58
C VAL A 93 -10.55 13.55 -3.65
N LYS A 94 -9.49 12.75 -3.45
CA LYS A 94 -9.08 11.69 -4.38
C LYS A 94 -10.19 10.66 -4.58
N LYS A 95 -10.84 10.22 -3.49
CA LYS A 95 -11.97 9.29 -3.54
C LYS A 95 -13.17 9.89 -4.29
N LYS A 96 -13.47 11.17 -4.08
CA LYS A 96 -14.54 11.88 -4.80
C LYS A 96 -14.26 11.94 -6.30
N ILE A 97 -13.02 12.27 -6.70
CA ILE A 97 -12.60 12.33 -8.11
C ILE A 97 -12.69 10.95 -8.77
N LEU A 98 -12.30 9.88 -8.09
CA LEU A 98 -12.43 8.51 -8.60
C LEU A 98 -13.88 8.11 -8.85
N ASN A 99 -14.82 8.57 -8.03
CA ASN A 99 -16.24 8.27 -8.19
C ASN A 99 -16.92 9.11 -9.28
N VAL A 100 -16.29 10.20 -9.75
CA VAL A 100 -16.83 11.00 -10.85
C VAL A 100 -16.61 10.27 -12.18
N SER A 101 -17.70 10.00 -12.89
CA SER A 101 -17.66 9.55 -14.28
C SER A 101 -17.73 10.73 -15.26
N CYS A 102 -17.00 10.62 -16.36
CA CYS A 102 -17.02 11.61 -17.43
C CYS A 102 -18.15 11.32 -18.43
N ASN A 103 -18.96 12.33 -18.76
CA ASN A 103 -20.11 12.17 -19.67
C ASN A 103 -19.71 11.97 -21.15
N TYR A 104 -18.48 12.36 -21.51
CA TYR A 104 -17.96 12.26 -22.87
C TYR A 104 -17.34 10.89 -23.16
N CYS A 105 -16.41 10.43 -22.31
CA CYS A 105 -15.70 9.16 -22.51
C CYS A 105 -16.24 7.99 -21.67
N GLY A 106 -17.17 8.25 -20.74
CA GLY A 106 -17.74 7.23 -19.86
C GLY A 106 -16.79 6.69 -18.79
N LYS A 107 -15.52 7.15 -18.76
CA LYS A 107 -14.51 6.68 -17.80
C LYS A 107 -14.58 7.45 -16.47
N HIS A 108 -14.19 6.78 -15.40
CA HIS A 108 -14.09 7.34 -14.05
C HIS A 108 -12.77 8.11 -13.82
N GLY A 109 -12.72 8.94 -12.78
CA GLY A 109 -11.49 9.59 -12.32
C GLY A 109 -11.24 11.00 -12.84
N HIS A 110 -12.15 11.57 -13.66
CA HIS A 110 -12.02 12.95 -14.13
C HIS A 110 -13.39 13.54 -14.53
N ILE A 111 -13.50 14.87 -14.51
CA ILE A 111 -14.72 15.58 -14.91
C ILE A 111 -14.72 15.82 -16.43
N SER A 112 -15.89 15.98 -17.01
CA SER A 112 -16.12 16.31 -18.42
C SER A 112 -15.31 17.52 -18.94
N SER A 113 -14.97 18.50 -18.10
CA SER A 113 -14.16 19.66 -18.46
C SER A 113 -12.68 19.30 -18.71
N SER A 114 -12.12 18.38 -17.94
CA SER A 114 -10.72 17.93 -18.05
C SER A 114 -10.58 16.64 -18.89
N CYS A 115 -11.61 16.29 -19.67
CA CYS A 115 -11.60 15.07 -20.47
C CYS A 115 -10.75 15.20 -21.72
N PHE A 116 -9.69 14.40 -21.82
CA PHE A 116 -8.80 14.34 -23.00
C PHE A 116 -9.56 14.01 -24.30
N TYR A 117 -10.54 13.11 -24.23
CA TYR A 117 -11.35 12.74 -25.39
C TYR A 117 -12.17 13.94 -25.91
N LYS A 118 -12.68 14.79 -25.00
CA LYS A 118 -13.38 16.03 -25.38
C LYS A 118 -12.42 17.03 -26.02
N SER A 119 -11.25 17.26 -25.40
CA SER A 119 -10.31 18.29 -25.84
C SER A 119 -9.55 17.94 -27.11
N HIS A 120 -9.29 16.67 -27.41
CA HIS A 120 -8.50 16.25 -28.58
C HIS A 120 -9.28 15.52 -29.67
N PHE A 121 -10.29 14.72 -29.34
CA PHE A 121 -11.03 13.93 -30.34
C PHE A 121 -12.31 14.63 -30.81
N LEU A 122 -13.13 15.14 -29.89
CA LEU A 122 -14.40 15.80 -30.23
C LEU A 122 -14.23 17.24 -30.73
N SER A 123 -13.13 17.89 -30.38
CA SER A 123 -12.80 19.24 -30.88
C SER A 123 -12.34 19.25 -32.34
N ARG A 124 -11.64 18.18 -32.77
CA ARG A 124 -11.08 18.04 -34.14
C ARG A 124 -12.02 17.33 -35.11
N SER A 125 -12.97 16.53 -34.61
CA SER A 125 -13.95 15.84 -35.45
C SER A 125 -15.28 16.61 -35.47
N LYS A 126 -15.82 16.93 -36.65
CA LYS A 126 -17.20 17.44 -36.81
C LYS A 126 -18.28 16.38 -36.49
N ILE A 127 -17.87 15.22 -35.97
CA ILE A 127 -18.72 14.06 -35.71
C ILE A 127 -19.40 14.26 -34.35
N ARG A 128 -20.63 14.78 -34.38
CA ARG A 128 -21.52 14.78 -33.20
C ARG A 128 -22.17 13.40 -33.08
N PHE A 129 -21.71 12.59 -32.13
CA PHE A 129 -22.44 11.39 -31.72
C PHE A 129 -23.78 11.82 -31.12
N ARG A 130 -24.88 11.70 -31.88
CA ARG A 130 -26.24 11.94 -31.38
C ARG A 130 -26.62 10.75 -30.50
N LYS A 131 -26.66 10.95 -29.18
CA LYS A 131 -27.31 9.99 -28.28
C LYS A 131 -28.82 10.18 -28.42
N VAL A 132 -29.50 9.21 -29.02
CA VAL A 132 -30.96 9.17 -29.06
C VAL A 132 -31.43 8.51 -27.76
N TRP A 133 -32.37 9.15 -27.07
CA TRP A 133 -32.94 8.57 -25.86
C TRP A 133 -33.81 7.38 -26.23
N VAL A 134 -33.54 6.21 -25.63
CA VAL A 134 -34.30 4.98 -25.87
C VAL A 134 -34.85 4.47 -24.53
N PRO A 135 -36.12 4.05 -24.45
CA PRO A 135 -36.69 3.44 -23.25
C PRO A 135 -35.88 2.22 -22.80
N LYS A 136 -35.76 2.01 -21.48
CA LYS A 136 -35.05 0.84 -20.94
C LYS A 136 -35.81 -0.45 -21.30
N GLY A 137 -35.13 -1.40 -21.93
CA GLY A 137 -35.68 -2.70 -22.34
C GLY A 137 -35.63 -2.97 -23.86
N THR A 138 -35.28 -1.98 -24.68
CA THR A 138 -35.15 -2.17 -26.13
C THR A 138 -33.74 -2.66 -26.50
N ILE A 139 -33.60 -3.93 -26.88
CA ILE A 139 -32.36 -4.43 -27.49
C ILE A 139 -32.38 -3.99 -28.96
N MET A 140 -31.46 -3.11 -29.39
CA MET A 140 -31.34 -2.75 -30.81
C MET A 140 -30.75 -3.92 -31.60
N THR A 141 -31.60 -4.87 -32.01
CA THR A 141 -31.19 -6.06 -32.78
C THR A 141 -31.12 -5.83 -34.29
N ASN A 142 -31.42 -4.63 -34.80
CA ASN A 142 -31.35 -4.40 -36.25
C ASN A 142 -31.04 -2.93 -36.61
N PRO A 143 -29.76 -2.52 -36.62
CA PRO A 143 -29.40 -1.27 -37.28
C PRO A 143 -29.63 -1.45 -38.79
N LYS A 144 -30.55 -0.68 -39.38
CA LYS A 144 -30.69 -0.58 -40.84
C LYS A 144 -29.46 0.15 -41.42
N GLY A 145 -28.37 -0.59 -41.58
CA GLY A 145 -27.21 -0.22 -42.37
C GLY A 145 -27.30 -0.75 -43.80
N PRO A 146 -26.42 -0.32 -44.71
CA PRO A 146 -26.45 -0.76 -46.11
C PRO A 146 -26.27 -2.28 -46.16
N LYS A 147 -27.16 -2.97 -46.88
CA LYS A 147 -27.22 -4.43 -46.97
C LYS A 147 -25.94 -4.97 -47.63
N THR A 148 -24.94 -5.38 -46.84
CA THR A 148 -23.68 -5.95 -47.34
C THR A 148 -23.70 -7.48 -47.51
N CYS A 149 -24.87 -8.12 -47.41
CA CYS A 149 -24.99 -9.56 -47.66
C CYS A 149 -25.86 -9.78 -48.89
N TRP A 150 -25.22 -10.08 -50.01
CA TRP A 150 -25.86 -10.53 -51.24
C TRP A 150 -26.34 -11.97 -51.05
N VAL A 151 -27.62 -12.24 -51.27
CA VAL A 151 -28.19 -13.60 -51.19
C VAL A 151 -28.78 -13.94 -52.56
N PRO A 152 -28.40 -15.06 -53.20
CA PRO A 152 -28.95 -15.44 -54.50
C PRO A 152 -30.41 -15.88 -54.33
N GLN A 153 -31.29 -15.44 -55.23
CA GLN A 153 -32.67 -15.90 -55.28
C GLN A 153 -32.78 -17.17 -56.12
N THR A 154 -33.30 -18.25 -55.55
CA THR A 154 -33.79 -19.40 -56.34
C THR A 154 -35.22 -19.10 -56.77
N LYS A 155 -35.46 -19.07 -58.09
CA LYS A 155 -36.81 -18.94 -58.68
C LYS A 155 -37.53 -20.30 -58.62
N PRO A 156 -38.87 -20.31 -58.57
CA PRO A 156 -39.69 -21.50 -58.30
C PRO A 156 -39.64 -22.55 -59.41
#